data_AF-A0A848SR98-F1
#
_entry.id   AF-A0A848SR98-F1
#
_cell.length_a   1.000
_cell.length_b   1.000
_cell.length_c   1.000
_cell.angle_alpha   90.00
_cell.angle_beta   90.00
_cell.angle_gamma   90.00
#
_symmetry.space_group_name_H-M   'P 1'
#
loop_
_entity.id
_entity.type
_entity.pdbx_description
1 polymer ?
#
loop_
_entity_poly.entity_id
_entity_poly.type
_entity_poly.pdbx_seq_one_letter_code
_entity_poly.pdbx_strand_id
1 'polypeptide(L)'
;MAIIAGASTAPALTAAVCDALSTDLDCITKVEMRLSASNRAAGSASITRAVLSYAGKLVALWRGGRWRSGFGWLEMQRIAFDEGGRSYRRLVGLCDVPDHDLVPARYRGRPATVFRAGTEVGLQNRAIWLTGWLVRLGLLGNGRLMERPALLAQRLLRRIGGARSAMRIDLAGWRGGVAFKKRWDLLAERGDGPWVPALAVPALLRRLSEGEIDAGARPASGLVGLADYDTGFAGLAITHAIEEQPFRPLYERVMEKDFAVLTPAVYDMHRVVGEAYAEGAATIVRGRNPLLRIAGWIFGFPPAGTDVPLRIWMDENDGVETWRRDFGGHE
;
A
#
# COMPACT_ATOMS: atom_id res chain seq x y z
N MET A 1 -11.73 -29.83 -11.79
CA MET A 1 -11.04 -28.77 -12.55
C MET A 1 -10.64 -27.66 -11.58
N ALA A 2 -9.38 -27.21 -11.62
CA ALA A 2 -8.90 -26.06 -10.85
C ALA A 2 -8.87 -24.81 -11.74
N ILE A 3 -9.27 -23.66 -11.20
CA ILE A 3 -9.24 -22.35 -11.89
C ILE A 3 -8.49 -21.38 -10.99
N ILE A 4 -7.36 -20.87 -11.48
CA ILE A 4 -6.48 -19.99 -10.70
C ILE A 4 -6.49 -18.61 -11.34
N ALA A 5 -6.95 -17.61 -10.59
CA ALA A 5 -7.00 -16.22 -11.05
C ALA A 5 -5.85 -15.39 -10.48
N GLY A 6 -5.30 -14.46 -11.27
CA GLY A 6 -4.29 -13.52 -10.79
C GLY A 6 -2.87 -14.08 -10.72
N ALA A 7 -2.49 -14.99 -11.62
CA ALA A 7 -1.10 -15.41 -11.83
C ALA A 7 -0.28 -14.26 -12.46
N SER A 8 0.01 -13.24 -11.65
CA SER A 8 0.62 -11.96 -12.03
C SER A 8 1.40 -11.39 -10.83
N THR A 9 2.01 -10.20 -10.98
CA THR A 9 2.65 -9.51 -9.85
C THR A 9 1.69 -9.33 -8.68
N ALA A 10 0.51 -8.80 -8.95
CA ALA A 10 -0.58 -8.67 -8.00
C ALA A 10 -1.72 -9.63 -8.42
N PRO A 11 -2.15 -10.61 -7.60
CA PRO A 11 -1.75 -10.82 -6.22
C PRO A 11 -0.78 -12.00 -5.98
N ALA A 12 -0.14 -12.60 -7.00
CA ALA A 12 0.70 -13.79 -6.80
C ALA A 12 2.07 -13.45 -6.17
N LEU A 13 2.86 -12.58 -6.81
CA LEU A 13 4.18 -12.20 -6.31
C LEU A 13 4.08 -11.40 -5.01
N THR A 14 3.13 -10.46 -4.94
CA THR A 14 2.88 -9.67 -3.71
C THR A 14 2.56 -10.57 -2.52
N ALA A 15 1.72 -11.60 -2.70
CA ALA A 15 1.45 -12.58 -1.67
C ALA A 15 2.68 -13.42 -1.32
N ALA A 16 3.41 -13.92 -2.32
CA ALA A 16 4.63 -14.70 -2.12
C ALA A 16 5.69 -13.95 -1.30
N VAL A 17 5.87 -12.65 -1.58
CA VAL A 17 6.77 -11.78 -0.81
C VAL A 17 6.23 -11.53 0.59
N CYS A 18 4.94 -11.21 0.74
CA CYS A 18 4.36 -10.99 2.07
C CYS A 18 4.41 -12.26 2.94
N ASP A 19 4.23 -13.44 2.36
CA ASP A 19 4.41 -14.73 3.04
C ASP A 19 5.85 -14.87 3.52
N ALA A 20 6.84 -14.61 2.65
CA ALA A 20 8.26 -14.67 3.02
C ALA A 20 8.62 -13.70 4.16
N LEU A 21 8.14 -12.44 4.08
CA LEU A 21 8.37 -11.42 5.10
C LEU A 21 7.62 -11.68 6.41
N SER A 22 6.54 -12.47 6.40
CA SER A 22 5.70 -12.70 7.59
C SER A 22 6.00 -13.98 8.36
N THR A 23 6.83 -14.87 7.82
CA THR A 23 7.13 -16.21 8.33
C THR A 23 7.34 -16.30 9.85
N ASP A 24 7.99 -15.32 10.46
CA ASP A 24 8.42 -15.27 11.85
C ASP A 24 7.70 -14.17 12.67
N LEU A 25 6.68 -13.53 12.11
CA LEU A 25 5.90 -12.50 12.79
C LEU A 25 4.62 -13.08 13.39
N ASP A 26 4.31 -12.70 14.63
CA ASP A 26 3.09 -13.08 15.33
C ASP A 26 1.85 -12.41 14.71
N CYS A 27 2.00 -11.17 14.26
CA CYS A 27 0.98 -10.42 13.56
C CYS A 27 1.57 -9.29 12.71
N ILE A 28 0.80 -8.86 11.72
CA ILE A 28 1.16 -7.82 10.77
C ILE A 28 0.19 -6.66 10.95
N THR A 29 0.73 -5.45 11.04
CA THR A 29 -0.05 -4.22 11.26
C THR A 29 -0.20 -3.41 9.98
N LYS A 30 0.79 -3.46 9.08
CA LYS A 30 0.80 -2.67 7.84
C LYS A 30 1.57 -3.37 6.72
N VAL A 31 1.04 -3.27 5.52
CA VAL A 31 1.67 -3.70 4.26
C VAL A 31 1.53 -2.58 3.24
N GLU A 32 2.65 -2.07 2.77
CA GLU A 32 2.68 -1.08 1.70
C GLU A 32 3.48 -1.58 0.51
N MET A 33 2.83 -1.60 -0.64
CA MET A 33 3.39 -2.09 -1.89
C MET A 33 3.54 -0.92 -2.85
N ARG A 34 4.71 -0.82 -3.46
CA ARG A 34 5.10 0.29 -4.32
C ARG A 34 5.74 -0.27 -5.57
N LEU A 35 5.21 0.09 -6.74
CA LEU A 35 5.74 -0.35 -8.02
C LEU A 35 5.98 0.85 -8.93
N SER A 36 7.20 0.96 -9.46
CA SER A 36 7.52 1.86 -10.55
C SER A 36 7.90 1.05 -11.77
N ALA A 37 7.03 1.07 -12.78
CA ALA A 37 7.30 0.43 -14.06
C ALA A 37 8.13 1.35 -14.97
N SER A 38 9.03 0.78 -15.75
CA SER A 38 9.65 1.51 -16.88
C SER A 38 8.57 2.00 -17.85
N ASN A 39 8.84 3.06 -18.60
CA ASN A 39 7.87 3.60 -19.56
C ASN A 39 7.54 2.58 -20.66
N ARG A 40 8.52 1.74 -21.04
CA ARG A 40 8.30 0.63 -21.98
C ARG A 40 7.35 -0.42 -21.40
N ALA A 41 7.47 -0.71 -20.10
CA ALA A 41 6.61 -1.67 -19.40
C ALA A 41 5.18 -1.15 -19.18
N ALA A 42 5.04 0.14 -18.90
CA ALA A 42 3.75 0.76 -18.55
C ALA A 42 2.86 1.13 -19.74
N GLY A 43 3.39 1.13 -20.97
CA GLY A 43 2.71 1.67 -22.15
C GLY A 43 1.70 0.75 -22.84
N SER A 44 1.22 -0.31 -22.19
CA SER A 44 0.23 -1.20 -22.80
C SER A 44 -1.19 -0.62 -22.72
N ALA A 45 -2.04 -0.99 -23.68
CA ALA A 45 -3.42 -0.52 -23.70
C ALA A 45 -4.25 -1.08 -22.55
N SER A 46 -3.98 -2.31 -22.14
CA SER A 46 -4.65 -2.93 -20.98
C SER A 46 -4.35 -2.19 -19.68
N ILE A 47 -3.08 -1.87 -19.41
CA ILE A 47 -2.67 -1.13 -18.20
C ILE A 47 -3.26 0.28 -18.23
N THR A 48 -3.14 0.99 -19.35
CA THR A 48 -3.70 2.34 -19.51
C THR A 48 -5.19 2.38 -19.26
N ARG A 49 -5.94 1.45 -19.85
CA ARG A 49 -7.39 1.33 -19.69
C ARG A 49 -7.78 0.96 -18.26
N ALA A 50 -7.02 0.07 -17.61
CA ALA A 50 -7.25 -0.31 -16.23
C ALA A 50 -7.07 0.90 -15.30
N VAL A 51 -5.93 1.59 -15.39
CA VAL A 51 -5.61 2.77 -14.57
C VAL A 51 -6.66 3.87 -14.73
N LEU A 52 -7.01 4.20 -15.97
CA LEU A 52 -8.03 5.22 -16.27
C LEU A 52 -9.44 4.82 -15.82
N SER A 53 -9.71 3.54 -15.58
CA SER A 53 -11.03 3.08 -15.15
C SER A 53 -11.36 3.38 -13.70
N TYR A 54 -10.34 3.47 -12.85
CA TYR A 54 -10.47 3.78 -11.42
C TYR A 54 -9.86 5.14 -11.04
N ALA A 55 -9.12 5.81 -11.93
CA ALA A 55 -8.59 7.15 -11.67
C ALA A 55 -9.71 8.12 -11.25
N GLY A 56 -9.56 8.74 -10.07
CA GLY A 56 -10.53 9.66 -9.50
C GLY A 56 -11.72 8.99 -8.77
N LYS A 57 -11.86 7.67 -8.84
CA LYS A 57 -12.95 6.92 -8.17
C LYS A 57 -12.53 6.43 -6.79
N LEU A 58 -13.52 6.04 -5.99
CA LEU A 58 -13.30 5.44 -4.69
C LEU A 58 -12.68 4.04 -4.83
N VAL A 59 -11.68 3.76 -4.01
CA VAL A 59 -11.02 2.44 -3.87
C VAL A 59 -11.21 2.03 -2.42
N ALA A 60 -11.75 0.83 -2.18
CA ALA A 60 -11.93 0.32 -0.82
C ALA A 60 -10.58 -0.15 -0.25
N LEU A 61 -10.27 0.27 0.98
CA LEU A 61 -9.02 0.00 1.65
C LEU A 61 -9.29 -0.41 3.08
N TRP A 62 -8.67 -1.50 3.53
CA TRP A 62 -8.59 -1.79 4.95
C TRP A 62 -7.52 -0.91 5.58
N ARG A 63 -7.96 0.10 6.37
CA ARG A 63 -7.11 1.03 7.13
C ARG A 63 -7.83 1.49 8.39
N GLY A 64 -7.12 1.54 9.50
CA GLY A 64 -7.62 2.03 10.77
C GLY A 64 -8.64 1.11 11.41
N GLY A 65 -8.43 -0.21 11.27
CA GLY A 65 -9.32 -1.25 11.80
C GLY A 65 -10.63 -1.43 11.05
N ARG A 66 -10.81 -0.77 9.91
CA ARG A 66 -12.08 -0.76 9.16
C ARG A 66 -11.88 -0.53 7.68
N TRP A 67 -12.96 -0.76 6.92
CA TRP A 67 -13.03 -0.35 5.53
C TRP A 67 -13.18 1.17 5.43
N ARG A 68 -12.23 1.79 4.73
CA ARG A 68 -12.23 3.20 4.35
C ARG A 68 -12.05 3.32 2.84
N SER A 69 -12.38 4.49 2.30
CA SER A 69 -12.19 4.75 0.87
C SER A 69 -10.96 5.63 0.65
N GLY A 70 -10.10 5.20 -0.25
CA GLY A 70 -9.11 6.06 -0.90
C GLY A 70 -9.59 6.52 -2.27
N PHE A 71 -8.83 7.40 -2.91
CA PHE A 71 -9.14 7.86 -4.27
C PHE A 71 -8.09 7.39 -5.27
N GLY A 72 -8.54 6.61 -6.25
CA GLY A 72 -7.71 6.01 -7.28
C GLY A 72 -6.83 7.04 -7.96
N TRP A 73 -5.53 6.79 -7.95
CA TRP A 73 -4.45 7.64 -8.45
C TRP A 73 -4.27 9.01 -7.79
N LEU A 74 -5.22 9.49 -6.98
CA LEU A 74 -5.15 10.81 -6.34
C LEU A 74 -4.27 10.83 -5.09
N GLU A 75 -4.22 9.71 -4.35
CA GLU A 75 -3.28 9.51 -3.24
C GLU A 75 -1.86 9.22 -3.75
N MET A 76 -1.22 10.24 -4.33
CA MET A 76 0.13 10.14 -4.85
C MET A 76 1.18 10.21 -3.75
N GLN A 77 2.26 9.44 -3.94
CA GLN A 77 3.43 9.44 -3.09
C GLN A 77 4.68 9.56 -3.95
N ARG A 78 5.68 10.31 -3.47
CA ARG A 78 7.05 10.22 -4.01
C ARG A 78 7.81 9.19 -3.20
N ILE A 79 8.38 8.21 -3.88
CA ILE A 79 9.15 7.13 -3.27
C ILE A 79 10.58 7.19 -3.81
N ALA A 80 11.54 6.90 -2.95
CA ALA A 80 12.95 6.80 -3.32
C ALA A 80 13.34 5.33 -3.44
N PHE A 81 14.02 4.99 -4.53
CA PHE A 81 14.69 3.71 -4.72
C PHE A 81 16.19 3.97 -4.77
N ASP A 82 16.95 3.06 -4.17
CA ASP A 82 18.41 3.15 -4.11
C ASP A 82 19.03 2.05 -4.99
N GLU A 83 19.97 2.44 -5.84
CA GLU A 83 20.62 1.55 -6.81
C GLU A 83 22.08 1.97 -6.94
N GLY A 84 23.02 1.07 -6.60
CA GLY A 84 24.46 1.31 -6.77
C GLY A 84 24.95 2.61 -6.12
N GLY A 85 24.41 2.97 -4.95
CA GLY A 85 24.73 4.20 -4.22
C GLY A 85 24.07 5.48 -4.76
N ARG A 86 23.17 5.39 -5.75
CA ARG A 86 22.38 6.52 -6.25
C ARG A 86 20.92 6.35 -5.87
N SER A 87 20.36 7.38 -5.23
CA SER A 87 18.93 7.44 -4.92
C SER A 87 18.19 8.16 -6.04
N TYR A 88 17.09 7.57 -6.52
CA TYR A 88 16.19 8.22 -7.47
C TYR A 88 14.75 8.19 -7.00
N ARG A 89 14.01 9.25 -7.33
CA ARG A 89 12.61 9.39 -6.92
C ARG A 89 11.65 9.01 -8.04
N ARG A 90 10.55 8.36 -7.66
CA ARG A 90 9.43 7.99 -8.53
C ARG A 90 8.13 8.47 -7.93
N LEU A 91 7.20 8.86 -8.80
CA LEU A 91 5.86 9.26 -8.39
C LEU A 91 4.94 8.06 -8.62
N VAL A 92 4.25 7.63 -7.57
CA VAL A 92 3.30 6.52 -7.61
C VAL A 92 1.95 6.98 -7.09
N GLY A 93 0.86 6.43 -7.62
CA GLY A 93 -0.50 6.71 -7.19
C GLY A 93 -1.21 5.45 -6.71
N LEU A 94 -2.20 5.60 -5.83
CA LEU A 94 -3.06 4.50 -5.38
C LEU A 94 -3.68 3.76 -6.57
N CYS A 95 -3.54 2.43 -6.61
CA CYS A 95 -4.16 1.60 -7.64
C CYS A 95 -5.23 0.71 -7.04
N ASP A 96 -6.23 0.36 -7.84
CA ASP A 96 -7.26 -0.60 -7.45
C ASP A 96 -6.78 -2.02 -7.80
N VAL A 97 -6.39 -2.80 -6.78
CA VAL A 97 -5.83 -4.14 -6.91
C VAL A 97 -6.50 -5.11 -5.93
N PRO A 98 -6.59 -6.42 -6.26
CA PRO A 98 -7.21 -7.42 -5.38
C PRO A 98 -6.49 -7.59 -4.03
N ASP A 99 -5.22 -7.20 -3.93
CA ASP A 99 -4.44 -7.23 -2.68
C ASP A 99 -5.09 -6.45 -1.54
N HIS A 100 -5.90 -5.41 -1.84
CA HIS A 100 -6.64 -4.66 -0.83
C HIS A 100 -7.66 -5.50 -0.06
N ASP A 101 -8.15 -6.59 -0.66
CA ASP A 101 -9.03 -7.55 -0.01
C ASP A 101 -8.25 -8.78 0.48
N LEU A 102 -7.31 -9.27 -0.35
CA LEU A 102 -6.62 -10.53 -0.10
C LEU A 102 -5.63 -10.45 1.06
N VAL A 103 -4.87 -9.36 1.19
CA VAL A 103 -3.84 -9.23 2.23
C VAL A 103 -4.45 -9.08 3.63
N PRO A 104 -5.43 -8.18 3.88
CA PRO A 104 -6.06 -8.09 5.19
C PRO A 104 -6.77 -9.37 5.62
N ALA A 105 -7.33 -10.13 4.67
CA ALA A 105 -8.01 -11.39 4.95
C ALA A 105 -7.02 -12.54 5.27
N ARG A 106 -5.82 -12.49 4.70
CA ARG A 106 -4.82 -13.57 4.80
C ARG A 106 -3.99 -13.53 6.08
N TYR A 107 -3.60 -12.35 6.54
CA TYR A 107 -2.62 -12.22 7.62
C TYR A 107 -3.23 -11.89 8.98
N ARG A 108 -2.68 -12.50 10.03
CA ARG A 108 -3.04 -12.18 11.42
C ARG A 108 -2.72 -10.72 11.71
N GLY A 109 -3.64 -10.03 12.37
CA GLY A 109 -3.58 -8.59 12.60
C GLY A 109 -4.37 -7.76 11.57
N ARG A 110 -4.79 -8.36 10.45
CA ARG A 110 -5.52 -7.69 9.36
C ARG A 110 -4.82 -6.39 8.96
N PRO A 111 -3.62 -6.48 8.37
CA PRO A 111 -2.77 -5.31 8.18
C PRO A 111 -3.42 -4.25 7.28
N ALA A 112 -3.17 -3.00 7.61
CA ALA A 112 -3.49 -1.88 6.74
C ALA A 112 -2.77 -2.06 5.41
N THR A 113 -3.50 -2.14 4.29
CA THR A 113 -2.92 -2.56 3.01
C THR A 113 -3.07 -1.49 1.94
N VAL A 114 -1.94 -1.12 1.32
CA VAL A 114 -1.91 -0.13 0.24
C VAL A 114 -1.02 -0.57 -0.90
N PHE A 115 -1.51 -0.49 -2.13
CA PHE A 115 -0.72 -0.67 -3.33
C PHE A 115 -0.69 0.64 -4.13
N ARG A 116 0.51 1.11 -4.44
CA ARG A 116 0.73 2.26 -5.30
C ARG A 116 1.59 1.87 -6.49
N ALA A 117 1.18 2.27 -7.68
CA ALA A 117 2.01 2.12 -8.86
C ALA A 117 2.16 3.41 -9.64
N GLY A 118 3.21 3.48 -10.43
CA GLY A 118 3.51 4.60 -11.31
C GLY A 118 4.47 4.20 -12.40
N THR A 119 4.64 5.11 -13.35
CA THR A 119 5.63 5.01 -14.41
C THR A 119 6.89 5.78 -14.02
N GLU A 120 8.01 5.53 -14.70
CA GLU A 120 9.20 6.37 -14.54
C GLU A 120 9.00 7.82 -15.00
N VAL A 121 8.01 8.07 -15.88
CA VAL A 121 7.76 9.39 -16.46
C VAL A 121 6.78 10.15 -15.57
N GLY A 122 7.32 11.04 -14.74
CA GLY A 122 6.51 11.86 -13.83
C GLY A 122 5.38 12.66 -14.51
N LEU A 123 5.56 13.06 -15.77
CA LEU A 123 4.52 13.72 -16.56
C LEU A 123 3.31 12.82 -16.82
N GLN A 124 3.52 11.53 -17.13
CA GLN A 124 2.43 10.57 -17.33
C GLN A 124 1.63 10.38 -16.04
N ASN A 125 2.34 10.21 -14.91
CA ASN A 125 1.70 10.05 -13.61
C ASN A 125 0.86 11.29 -13.23
N ARG A 126 1.35 12.49 -13.50
CA ARG A 126 0.61 13.75 -13.30
C ARG A 126 -0.58 13.91 -14.24
N ALA A 127 -0.46 13.46 -15.49
CA ALA A 127 -1.57 13.50 -16.44
C ALA A 127 -2.74 12.62 -15.98
N ILE A 128 -2.46 11.40 -15.49
CA ILE A 128 -3.48 10.51 -14.92
C ILE A 128 -4.07 11.13 -13.64
N TRP A 129 -3.24 11.75 -12.80
CA TRP A 129 -3.72 12.47 -11.61
C TRP A 129 -4.68 13.61 -11.96
N LEU A 130 -4.37 14.40 -13.00
CA LEU A 130 -5.27 15.44 -13.51
C LEU A 130 -6.57 14.83 -14.03
N THR A 131 -6.51 13.74 -14.80
CA THR A 131 -7.72 13.00 -15.22
C THR A 131 -8.54 12.53 -14.02
N GLY A 132 -7.89 12.03 -12.98
CA GLY A 132 -8.56 11.63 -11.74
C GLY A 132 -9.27 12.79 -11.04
N TRP A 133 -8.69 13.98 -11.02
CA TRP A 133 -9.36 15.17 -10.48
C TRP A 133 -10.56 15.59 -11.31
N LEU A 134 -10.43 15.59 -12.63
CA LEU A 134 -11.57 15.87 -13.52
C LEU A 134 -12.72 14.88 -13.30
N VAL A 135 -12.41 13.60 -13.07
CA VAL A 135 -13.42 12.58 -12.73
C VAL A 135 -14.03 12.86 -11.35
N ARG A 136 -13.21 13.11 -10.34
CA ARG A 136 -13.66 13.39 -8.97
C ARG A 136 -14.58 14.62 -8.90
N LEU A 137 -14.27 15.66 -9.65
CA LEU A 137 -15.06 16.90 -9.73
C LEU A 137 -16.31 16.77 -10.61
N GLY A 138 -16.55 15.60 -11.22
CA GLY A 138 -17.70 15.37 -12.10
C GLY A 138 -17.56 16.01 -13.49
N LEU A 139 -16.41 16.57 -13.84
CA LEU A 139 -16.12 17.16 -15.16
C LEU A 139 -15.91 16.10 -16.24
N LEU A 140 -15.46 14.91 -15.85
CA LEU A 140 -15.41 13.71 -16.69
C LEU A 140 -16.20 12.59 -16.03
N GLY A 141 -17.20 12.02 -16.73
CA GLY A 141 -17.95 10.88 -16.19
C GLY A 141 -17.10 9.62 -15.96
N ASN A 142 -16.02 9.44 -16.73
CA ASN A 142 -15.09 8.33 -16.59
C ASN A 142 -13.72 8.67 -17.19
N GLY A 143 -12.64 8.32 -16.50
CA GLY A 143 -11.27 8.53 -16.99
C GLY A 143 -10.96 7.76 -18.29
N ARG A 144 -11.68 6.67 -18.59
CA ARG A 144 -11.57 5.92 -19.85
C ARG A 144 -11.80 6.77 -21.10
N LEU A 145 -12.49 7.90 -21.00
CA LEU A 145 -12.64 8.84 -22.12
C LEU A 145 -11.28 9.38 -22.60
N MET A 146 -10.27 9.40 -21.73
CA MET A 146 -8.90 9.81 -22.05
C MET A 146 -8.02 8.66 -22.56
N GLU A 147 -8.55 7.45 -22.77
CA GLU A 147 -7.76 6.29 -23.22
C GLU A 147 -7.06 6.54 -24.55
N ARG A 148 -7.78 7.00 -25.58
CA ARG A 148 -7.19 7.27 -26.91
C ARG A 148 -6.13 8.39 -26.85
N PRO A 149 -6.38 9.57 -26.24
CA PRO A 149 -5.34 10.57 -26.01
C PRO A 149 -4.13 10.03 -25.24
N ALA A 150 -4.35 9.23 -24.19
CA ALA A 150 -3.29 8.67 -23.38
C ALA A 150 -2.41 7.71 -24.19
N LEU A 151 -3.01 6.84 -25.01
CA LEU A 151 -2.28 5.92 -25.89
C LEU A 151 -1.46 6.67 -26.95
N LEU A 152 -2.01 7.75 -27.51
CA LEU A 152 -1.28 8.59 -28.47
C LEU A 152 -0.08 9.26 -27.77
N ALA A 153 -0.29 9.86 -26.60
CA ALA A 153 0.78 10.46 -25.81
C ALA A 153 1.85 9.44 -25.44
N GLN A 154 1.46 8.22 -25.06
CA GLN A 154 2.40 7.12 -24.78
C GLN A 154 3.24 6.73 -25.99
N ARG A 155 2.63 6.65 -27.19
CA ARG A 155 3.37 6.37 -28.43
C ARG A 155 4.45 7.43 -28.69
N LEU A 156 4.13 8.71 -28.46
CA LEU A 156 5.07 9.83 -28.60
C LEU A 156 6.17 9.78 -27.53
N LEU A 157 5.80 9.45 -26.29
CA LEU A 157 6.71 9.41 -25.15
C LEU A 157 7.50 8.10 -25.05
N ARG A 158 7.26 7.09 -25.90
CA ARG A 158 7.82 5.72 -25.76
C ARG A 158 9.35 5.66 -25.68
N ARG A 159 10.04 6.64 -26.28
CA ARG A 159 11.52 6.74 -26.28
C ARG A 159 12.08 7.53 -25.08
N ILE A 160 11.22 8.14 -24.28
CA ILE A 160 11.60 8.93 -23.10
C ILE A 160 11.59 8.01 -21.89
N GLY A 161 12.65 8.03 -21.08
CA GLY A 161 12.80 7.15 -19.93
C GLY A 161 13.78 6.01 -20.16
N GLY A 162 14.06 5.27 -19.11
CA GLY A 162 14.99 4.15 -19.10
C GLY A 162 14.32 2.81 -19.37
N ALA A 163 14.98 1.76 -18.89
CA ALA A 163 14.50 0.38 -18.96
C ALA A 163 14.29 -0.22 -17.55
N ARG A 164 14.34 0.64 -16.51
CA ARG A 164 14.35 0.21 -15.11
C ARG A 164 12.95 0.17 -14.55
N SER A 165 12.62 -0.95 -13.92
CA SER A 165 11.42 -1.09 -13.09
C SER A 165 11.86 -1.45 -11.68
N ALA A 166 11.17 -0.92 -10.68
CA ALA A 166 11.47 -1.20 -9.29
C ALA A 166 10.18 -1.51 -8.54
N MET A 167 10.26 -2.41 -7.57
CA MET A 167 9.15 -2.75 -6.69
C MET A 167 9.67 -2.83 -5.26
N ARG A 168 8.91 -2.28 -4.32
CA ARG A 168 9.17 -2.32 -2.88
C ARG A 168 7.94 -2.81 -2.16
N ILE A 169 8.11 -3.74 -1.24
CA ILE A 169 7.08 -4.13 -0.28
C ILE A 169 7.65 -3.88 1.12
N ASP A 170 7.03 -2.94 1.83
CA ASP A 170 7.30 -2.66 3.24
C ASP A 170 6.24 -3.36 4.08
N LEU A 171 6.67 -4.11 5.09
CA LEU A 171 5.83 -4.89 5.99
C LEU A 171 6.23 -4.58 7.44
N ALA A 172 5.24 -4.31 8.28
CA ALA A 172 5.46 -4.00 9.68
C ALA A 172 4.65 -4.94 10.58
N GLY A 173 5.25 -5.40 11.68
CA GLY A 173 4.61 -6.36 12.57
C GLY A 173 5.37 -6.63 13.85
N TRP A 174 4.95 -7.66 14.59
CA TRP A 174 5.50 -8.03 15.90
C TRP A 174 6.06 -9.43 15.89
N ARG A 175 7.15 -9.65 16.62
CA ARG A 175 7.76 -10.96 16.89
C ARG A 175 8.19 -11.02 18.35
N GLY A 176 7.56 -11.87 19.15
CA GLY A 176 7.87 -12.04 20.57
C GLY A 176 7.78 -10.73 21.37
N GLY A 177 6.84 -9.85 21.01
CA GLY A 177 6.67 -8.55 21.65
C GLY A 177 7.63 -7.44 21.19
N VAL A 178 8.56 -7.74 20.28
CA VAL A 178 9.44 -6.75 19.62
C VAL A 178 8.87 -6.39 18.24
N ALA A 179 8.81 -5.10 17.92
CA ALA A 179 8.34 -4.67 16.61
C ALA A 179 9.43 -4.80 15.56
N PHE A 180 9.05 -5.18 14.34
CA PHE A 180 9.96 -5.30 13.19
C PHE A 180 9.39 -4.56 11.99
N LYS A 181 10.31 -3.94 11.24
CA LYS A 181 10.06 -3.47 9.88
C LYS A 181 10.88 -4.32 8.93
N LYS A 182 10.20 -4.90 7.95
CA LYS A 182 10.81 -5.74 6.93
C LYS A 182 10.50 -5.14 5.56
N ARG A 183 11.48 -5.21 4.67
CA ARG A 183 11.41 -4.65 3.34
C ARG A 183 11.89 -5.68 2.35
N TRP A 184 11.18 -5.81 1.26
CA TRP A 184 11.67 -6.47 0.07
C TRP A 184 11.76 -5.46 -1.06
N ASP A 185 12.93 -5.36 -1.67
CA ASP A 185 13.17 -4.56 -2.86
C ASP A 185 13.48 -5.47 -4.03
N LEU A 186 12.90 -5.15 -5.20
CA LEU A 186 13.24 -5.73 -6.49
C LEU A 186 13.56 -4.62 -7.47
N LEU A 187 14.67 -4.77 -8.16
CA LEU A 187 15.11 -3.94 -9.25
C LEU A 187 15.24 -4.80 -10.50
N ALA A 188 14.51 -4.44 -11.54
CA ALA A 188 14.61 -5.04 -12.86
C ALA A 188 15.24 -4.03 -13.83
N GLU A 189 16.41 -4.38 -14.36
CA GLU A 189 17.13 -3.62 -15.36
C GLU A 189 16.87 -4.16 -16.77
N ARG A 190 17.51 -3.55 -17.78
CA ARG A 190 17.49 -3.97 -19.19
C ARG A 190 16.11 -4.15 -19.84
N GLY A 191 15.05 -3.69 -19.17
CA GLY A 191 13.68 -3.80 -19.66
C GLY A 191 13.00 -5.09 -19.24
N ASP A 192 13.51 -5.79 -18.22
CA ASP A 192 13.03 -7.12 -17.86
C ASP A 192 11.83 -7.12 -16.88
N GLY A 193 11.49 -5.96 -16.31
CA GLY A 193 10.34 -5.80 -15.43
C GLY A 193 8.99 -6.35 -15.97
N PRO A 194 8.64 -6.21 -17.26
CA PRO A 194 7.42 -6.78 -17.84
C PRO A 194 7.29 -8.31 -17.76
N TRP A 195 8.40 -9.03 -17.56
CA TRP A 195 8.37 -10.51 -17.50
C TRP A 195 7.99 -11.03 -16.12
N VAL A 196 8.23 -10.24 -15.07
CA VAL A 196 7.98 -10.61 -13.67
C VAL A 196 6.57 -11.18 -13.42
N PRO A 197 5.47 -10.61 -13.95
CA PRO A 197 4.14 -11.18 -13.76
C PRO A 197 4.01 -12.64 -14.21
N ALA A 198 4.64 -13.00 -15.33
CA ALA A 198 4.50 -14.33 -15.92
C ALA A 198 5.30 -15.42 -15.18
N LEU A 199 6.23 -15.03 -14.30
CA LEU A 199 7.10 -15.96 -13.58
C LEU A 199 6.34 -16.82 -12.56
N ALA A 200 5.11 -16.46 -12.19
CA ALA A 200 4.25 -17.30 -11.36
C ALA A 200 3.77 -18.57 -12.09
N VAL A 201 3.66 -18.51 -13.42
CA VAL A 201 2.98 -19.54 -14.22
C VAL A 201 3.69 -20.90 -14.19
N PRO A 202 5.02 -21.01 -14.36
CA PRO A 202 5.71 -22.29 -14.30
C PRO A 202 5.50 -23.03 -12.98
N ALA A 203 5.56 -22.32 -11.85
CA ALA A 203 5.33 -22.90 -10.53
C ALA A 203 3.89 -23.40 -10.37
N LEU A 204 2.90 -22.62 -10.81
CA LEU A 204 1.50 -23.04 -10.77
C LEU A 204 1.24 -24.27 -11.65
N LEU A 205 1.84 -24.33 -12.86
CA LEU A 205 1.71 -25.47 -13.75
C LEU A 205 2.31 -26.74 -13.16
N ARG A 206 3.49 -26.64 -12.54
CA ARG A 206 4.14 -27.76 -11.85
C ARG A 206 3.21 -28.32 -10.77
N ARG A 207 2.74 -27.48 -9.85
CA ARG A 207 1.85 -27.86 -8.75
C ARG A 207 0.51 -28.45 -9.23
N LEU A 208 -0.05 -27.92 -10.32
CA LEU A 208 -1.24 -28.48 -10.97
C LEU A 208 -0.98 -29.89 -11.53
N SER A 209 0.18 -30.10 -12.16
CA SER A 209 0.55 -31.39 -12.75
C SER A 209 0.85 -32.46 -11.69
N GLU A 210 1.36 -32.04 -10.54
CA GLU A 210 1.65 -32.89 -9.38
C GLU A 210 0.41 -33.16 -8.51
N GLY A 211 -0.73 -32.53 -8.81
CA GLY A 211 -1.97 -32.69 -8.06
C GLY A 211 -1.97 -31.99 -6.70
N GLU A 212 -1.07 -31.04 -6.46
CA GLU A 212 -0.98 -30.28 -5.21
C GLU A 212 -2.09 -29.23 -5.05
N ILE A 213 -2.85 -28.98 -6.11
CA ILE A 213 -3.89 -27.95 -6.16
C ILE A 213 -5.25 -28.61 -6.38
N ASP A 214 -6.10 -28.56 -5.36
CA ASP A 214 -7.45 -29.13 -5.39
C ASP A 214 -8.34 -28.51 -6.48
N ALA A 215 -9.41 -29.21 -6.85
CA ALA A 215 -10.44 -28.64 -7.73
C ALA A 215 -11.12 -27.40 -7.10
N GLY A 216 -11.57 -26.45 -7.94
CA GLY A 216 -12.22 -25.21 -7.50
C GLY A 216 -11.55 -23.93 -8.03
N ALA A 217 -12.27 -22.81 -7.90
CA ALA A 217 -11.79 -21.48 -8.29
C ALA A 217 -11.16 -20.75 -7.10
N ARG A 218 -9.96 -20.17 -7.28
CA ARG A 218 -9.25 -19.45 -6.22
C ARG A 218 -8.24 -18.43 -6.76
N PRO A 219 -7.80 -17.43 -5.96
CA PRO A 219 -6.68 -16.57 -6.34
C PRO A 219 -5.36 -17.35 -6.35
N ALA A 220 -4.38 -16.84 -7.10
CA ALA A 220 -3.01 -17.35 -7.12
C ALA A 220 -2.23 -17.07 -5.82
N SER A 221 -2.73 -16.17 -4.98
CA SER A 221 -2.13 -15.81 -3.69
C SER A 221 -1.98 -17.03 -2.78
N GLY A 222 -0.77 -17.25 -2.28
CA GLY A 222 -0.44 -18.39 -1.42
C GLY A 222 -0.27 -19.73 -2.15
N LEU A 223 -0.38 -19.76 -3.48
CA LEU A 223 -0.10 -20.97 -4.27
C LEU A 223 1.34 -21.01 -4.81
N VAL A 224 2.07 -19.90 -4.71
CA VAL A 224 3.45 -19.75 -5.19
C VAL A 224 4.26 -19.09 -4.08
N GLY A 225 5.41 -19.65 -3.74
CA GLY A 225 6.34 -19.08 -2.77
C GLY A 225 7.36 -18.15 -3.45
N LEU A 226 8.06 -17.30 -2.68
CA LEU A 226 9.07 -16.41 -3.26
C LEU A 226 10.20 -17.19 -3.94
N ALA A 227 10.63 -18.32 -3.36
CA ALA A 227 11.66 -19.19 -3.92
C ALA A 227 11.26 -19.82 -5.28
N ASP A 228 9.96 -19.97 -5.56
CA ASP A 228 9.50 -20.46 -6.87
C ASP A 228 9.84 -19.45 -8.00
N TYR A 229 10.15 -18.19 -7.69
CA TYR A 229 10.56 -17.17 -8.65
C TYR A 229 12.07 -17.18 -8.94
N ASP A 230 12.90 -17.85 -8.13
CA ASP A 230 14.36 -17.76 -8.19
C ASP A 230 14.92 -18.16 -9.57
N THR A 231 14.40 -19.25 -10.15
CA THR A 231 14.79 -19.69 -11.50
C THR A 231 14.40 -18.65 -12.57
N GLY A 232 13.22 -18.03 -12.41
CA GLY A 232 12.76 -16.98 -13.31
C GLY A 232 13.58 -15.70 -13.21
N PHE A 233 13.97 -15.30 -12.00
CA PHE A 233 14.82 -14.15 -11.75
C PHE A 233 16.25 -14.35 -12.26
N ALA A 234 16.82 -15.55 -12.09
CA ALA A 234 18.18 -15.86 -12.55
C ALA A 234 18.39 -15.68 -14.07
N GLY A 235 17.32 -15.83 -14.86
CA GLY A 235 17.35 -15.63 -16.31
C GLY A 235 17.18 -14.17 -16.75
N LEU A 236 16.97 -13.23 -15.82
CA LEU A 236 16.65 -11.83 -16.10
C LEU A 236 17.66 -10.91 -15.39
N ALA A 237 17.74 -9.65 -15.83
CA ALA A 237 18.51 -8.62 -15.14
C ALA A 237 17.75 -8.12 -13.90
N ILE A 238 17.46 -9.04 -12.97
CA ILE A 238 16.72 -8.78 -11.74
C ILE A 238 17.63 -8.98 -10.54
N THR A 239 17.60 -8.01 -9.65
CA THR A 239 18.19 -8.13 -8.30
C THR A 239 17.07 -7.90 -7.29
N HIS A 240 17.09 -8.66 -6.20
CA HIS A 240 16.17 -8.43 -5.11
C HIS A 240 16.85 -8.72 -3.77
N ALA A 241 16.39 -8.06 -2.71
CA ALA A 241 16.92 -8.22 -1.37
C ALA A 241 15.79 -8.13 -0.35
N ILE A 242 15.95 -8.86 0.74
CA ILE A 242 15.15 -8.69 1.95
C ILE A 242 16.03 -7.99 2.98
N GLU A 243 15.51 -6.90 3.54
CA GLU A 243 16.08 -6.22 4.68
C GLU A 243 15.10 -6.32 5.85
N GLU A 244 15.61 -6.60 7.04
CA GLU A 244 14.82 -6.51 8.27
C GLU A 244 15.57 -5.73 9.32
N GLN A 245 14.81 -5.00 10.12
CA GLN A 245 15.36 -4.30 11.27
C GLN A 245 14.34 -4.28 12.41
N PRO A 246 14.80 -4.43 13.66
CA PRO A 246 13.96 -4.14 14.81
C PRO A 246 13.53 -2.67 14.76
N PHE A 247 12.31 -2.43 15.21
CA PHE A 247 11.71 -1.11 15.30
C PHE A 247 11.30 -0.85 16.75
N ARG A 248 11.60 0.35 17.24
CA ARG A 248 11.14 0.79 18.56
C ARG A 248 10.06 1.87 18.34
N PRO A 249 8.82 1.68 18.80
CA PRO A 249 7.76 2.68 18.73
C PRO A 249 8.21 4.05 19.24
N LEU A 250 7.63 5.14 18.73
CA LEU A 250 8.10 6.50 19.01
C LEU A 250 8.15 6.79 20.51
N TYR A 251 7.06 6.50 21.22
CA TYR A 251 6.94 6.79 22.64
C TYR A 251 7.85 5.91 23.51
N GLU A 252 8.13 4.68 23.09
CA GLU A 252 9.13 3.85 23.76
C GLU A 252 10.54 4.46 23.63
N ARG A 253 10.86 5.07 22.48
CA ARG A 253 12.15 5.77 22.29
C ARG A 253 12.24 7.06 23.10
N VAL A 254 11.14 7.81 23.21
CA VAL A 254 11.10 9.11 23.88
C VAL A 254 11.02 8.99 25.40
N MET A 255 10.22 8.04 25.90
CA MET A 255 10.00 7.85 27.34
C MET A 255 10.98 6.86 27.97
N GLU A 256 11.65 6.04 27.17
CA GLU A 256 12.62 5.05 27.61
C GLU A 256 12.07 4.15 28.73
N LYS A 257 12.72 4.16 29.91
CA LYS A 257 12.34 3.34 31.08
C LYS A 257 10.92 3.66 31.59
N ASP A 258 10.45 4.90 31.42
CA ASP A 258 9.13 5.31 31.91
C ASP A 258 8.00 4.76 31.03
N PHE A 259 8.32 4.27 29.82
CA PHE A 259 7.36 3.59 28.96
C PHE A 259 6.86 2.28 29.58
N ALA A 260 7.73 1.56 30.29
CA ALA A 260 7.42 0.25 30.87
C ALA A 260 6.47 0.32 32.08
N VAL A 261 6.30 1.51 32.69
CA VAL A 261 5.42 1.71 33.86
C VAL A 261 4.07 2.31 33.49
N LEU A 262 3.80 2.53 32.21
CA LEU A 262 2.50 2.98 31.72
C LEU A 262 1.41 1.96 32.07
N THR A 263 0.19 2.45 32.30
CA THR A 263 -0.97 1.56 32.46
C THR A 263 -1.18 0.76 31.17
N PRO A 264 -1.69 -0.49 31.25
CA PRO A 264 -1.76 -1.37 30.09
C PRO A 264 -2.44 -0.73 28.85
N ALA A 265 -3.55 -0.02 29.05
CA ALA A 265 -4.25 0.65 27.95
C ALA A 265 -3.41 1.76 27.28
N VAL A 266 -2.65 2.53 28.06
CA VAL A 266 -1.79 3.60 27.53
C VAL A 266 -0.56 2.99 26.88
N TYR A 267 0.01 1.95 27.48
CA TYR A 267 1.12 1.18 26.92
C TYR A 267 0.77 0.63 25.54
N ASP A 268 -0.35 -0.11 25.43
CA ASP A 268 -0.77 -0.73 24.17
C ASP A 268 -1.11 0.30 23.08
N MET A 269 -1.75 1.41 23.44
CA MET A 269 -2.08 2.48 22.49
C MET A 269 -0.84 3.11 21.84
N HIS A 270 0.28 3.19 22.58
CA HIS A 270 1.51 3.83 22.10
C HIS A 270 2.52 2.85 21.50
N ARG A 271 2.18 1.56 21.41
CA ARG A 271 2.95 0.55 20.68
C ARG A 271 2.60 0.58 19.19
N VAL A 272 2.80 1.74 18.58
CA VAL A 272 2.48 1.93 17.16
C VAL A 272 3.66 1.41 16.31
N VAL A 273 3.36 0.48 15.40
CA VAL A 273 4.27 0.03 14.34
C VAL A 273 3.49 0.01 13.04
N GLY A 274 3.91 0.80 12.05
CA GLY A 274 3.18 0.93 10.80
C GLY A 274 1.84 1.64 10.95
N GLU A 275 0.77 0.92 11.30
CA GLU A 275 -0.56 1.52 11.54
C GLU A 275 -1.21 0.90 12.78
N ALA A 276 -1.88 1.74 13.58
CA ALA A 276 -2.67 1.33 14.74
C ALA A 276 -3.96 2.14 14.82
N TYR A 277 -4.95 1.61 15.54
CA TYR A 277 -6.21 2.30 15.77
C TYR A 277 -6.73 2.02 17.18
N ALA A 278 -7.49 2.97 17.70
CA ALA A 278 -8.18 2.86 18.98
C ALA A 278 -9.58 3.47 18.87
N GLU A 279 -10.53 2.90 19.62
CA GLU A 279 -11.90 3.40 19.70
C GLU A 279 -12.30 3.53 21.17
N GLY A 280 -13.21 4.46 21.47
CA GLY A 280 -13.71 4.68 22.82
C GLY A 280 -14.76 5.78 22.87
N ALA A 281 -14.95 6.34 24.05
CA ALA A 281 -15.86 7.46 24.28
C ALA A 281 -15.09 8.66 24.88
N ALA A 282 -15.49 9.86 24.48
CA ALA A 282 -14.90 11.12 24.93
C ALA A 282 -15.94 12.02 25.60
N THR A 283 -15.50 12.78 26.60
CA THR A 283 -16.24 13.92 27.13
C THR A 283 -15.56 15.20 26.65
N ILE A 284 -16.31 16.03 25.92
CA ILE A 284 -15.83 17.26 25.31
C ILE A 284 -16.44 18.43 26.08
N VAL A 285 -15.58 19.17 26.79
CA VAL A 285 -15.98 20.36 27.55
C VAL A 285 -15.57 21.60 26.76
N ARG A 286 -16.50 22.54 26.57
CA ARG A 286 -16.24 23.85 25.97
C ARG A 286 -16.58 24.98 26.94
N GLY A 287 -15.87 26.09 26.80
CA GLY A 287 -16.26 27.33 27.47
C GLY A 287 -17.62 27.85 26.97
N ARG A 288 -18.40 28.46 27.86
CA ARG A 288 -19.76 28.96 27.56
C ARG A 288 -19.78 30.31 26.83
N ASN A 289 -18.64 31.00 26.73
CA ASN A 289 -18.53 32.33 26.11
C ASN A 289 -18.69 32.25 24.58
N PRO A 290 -19.53 33.10 23.94
CA PRO A 290 -19.67 33.16 22.48
C PRO A 290 -18.36 33.27 21.70
N LEU A 291 -17.38 34.02 22.21
CA LEU A 291 -16.05 34.15 21.57
C LEU A 291 -15.31 32.81 21.51
N LEU A 292 -15.45 31.96 22.54
CA LEU A 292 -14.87 30.62 22.57
C LEU A 292 -15.59 29.66 21.62
N ARG A 293 -16.88 29.87 21.36
CA ARG A 293 -17.64 29.09 20.36
C ARG A 293 -17.18 29.44 18.94
N ILE A 294 -16.95 30.73 18.66
CA ILE A 294 -16.40 31.19 17.38
C ILE A 294 -14.99 30.64 17.18
N ALA A 295 -14.12 30.74 18.20
CA ALA A 295 -12.78 30.16 18.13
C ALA A 295 -12.85 28.65 17.84
N GLY A 296 -13.71 27.90 18.56
CA GLY A 296 -13.90 26.48 18.32
C GLY A 296 -14.40 26.16 16.91
N TRP A 297 -15.19 27.03 16.29
CA TRP A 297 -15.61 26.88 14.89
C TRP A 297 -14.47 27.19 13.91
N ILE A 298 -13.71 28.26 14.12
CA ILE A 298 -12.55 28.64 13.30
C ILE A 298 -11.50 27.53 13.27
N PHE A 299 -11.22 26.91 14.42
CA PHE A 299 -10.25 25.82 14.54
C PHE A 299 -10.83 24.43 14.26
N GLY A 300 -12.12 24.33 13.92
CA GLY A 300 -12.76 23.05 13.59
C GLY A 300 -12.88 22.08 14.78
N PHE A 301 -12.86 22.57 16.02
CA PHE A 301 -13.02 21.70 17.19
C PHE A 301 -14.41 21.03 17.22
N PRO A 302 -14.54 19.86 17.87
CA PRO A 302 -15.80 19.14 17.99
C PRO A 302 -16.72 19.74 19.09
N PRO A 303 -18.05 19.72 18.92
CA PRO A 303 -19.01 20.30 19.85
C PRO A 303 -18.90 19.70 21.27
N ALA A 304 -19.37 20.43 22.27
CA ALA A 304 -19.42 19.90 23.64
C ALA A 304 -20.41 18.74 23.72
N GLY A 305 -20.06 17.70 24.47
CA GLY A 305 -20.86 16.50 24.60
C GLY A 305 -20.25 15.52 25.58
N THR A 306 -21.08 14.66 26.15
CA THR A 306 -20.67 13.51 26.96
C THR A 306 -20.87 12.24 26.15
N ASP A 307 -20.02 11.24 26.37
CA ASP A 307 -20.10 9.94 25.67
C ASP A 307 -20.05 10.05 24.14
N VAL A 308 -19.22 10.99 23.64
CA VAL A 308 -19.02 11.20 22.20
C VAL A 308 -18.16 10.06 21.66
N PRO A 309 -18.60 9.31 20.63
CA PRO A 309 -17.79 8.27 20.03
C PRO A 309 -16.44 8.82 19.56
N LEU A 310 -15.35 8.29 20.08
CA LEU A 310 -13.99 8.68 19.74
C LEU A 310 -13.32 7.57 18.94
N ARG A 311 -12.73 7.94 17.82
CA ARG A 311 -11.87 7.05 17.03
C ARG A 311 -10.54 7.73 16.78
N ILE A 312 -9.46 6.98 16.96
CA ILE A 312 -8.09 7.47 16.80
C ILE A 312 -7.38 6.56 15.80
N TRP A 313 -6.70 7.17 14.83
CA TRP A 313 -5.83 6.49 13.88
C TRP A 313 -4.42 7.01 14.06
N MET A 314 -3.49 6.07 14.13
CA MET A 314 -2.07 6.34 14.31
C MET A 314 -1.35 5.70 13.15
N ASP A 315 -0.69 6.51 12.35
CA ASP A 315 0.09 6.06 11.20
C ASP A 315 1.55 6.44 11.44
N GLU A 316 2.41 5.44 11.51
CA GLU A 316 3.85 5.59 11.68
C GLU A 316 4.54 5.40 10.33
N ASN A 317 5.29 6.43 9.92
CA ASN A 317 6.14 6.41 8.74
C ASN A 317 7.50 7.01 9.08
N ASP A 318 8.56 6.25 8.87
CA ASP A 318 9.96 6.68 9.06
C ASP A 318 10.23 7.37 10.41
N GLY A 319 9.63 6.85 11.48
CA GLY A 319 9.80 7.35 12.84
C GLY A 319 8.94 8.56 13.18
N VAL A 320 8.09 9.02 12.26
CA VAL A 320 7.09 10.07 12.49
C VAL A 320 5.72 9.43 12.63
N GLU A 321 5.04 9.73 13.74
CA GLU A 321 3.66 9.29 13.95
C GLU A 321 2.68 10.43 13.64
N THR A 322 1.71 10.17 12.77
CA THR A 322 0.59 11.07 12.47
C THR A 322 -0.68 10.55 13.11
N TRP A 323 -1.29 11.36 13.95
CA TRP A 323 -2.49 11.01 14.71
C TRP A 323 -3.70 11.76 14.15
N ARG A 324 -4.73 11.02 13.72
CA ARG A 324 -6.03 11.58 13.30
C ARG A 324 -7.10 11.14 14.29
N ARG A 325 -8.04 12.01 14.61
CA ARG A 325 -9.05 11.76 15.65
C ARG A 325 -10.41 12.19 15.15
N ASP A 326 -11.39 11.29 15.23
CA ASP A 326 -12.79 11.57 14.92
C ASP A 326 -13.60 11.57 16.20
N PHE A 327 -14.25 12.70 16.50
CA PHE A 327 -15.15 12.87 17.63
C PHE A 327 -16.58 12.91 17.11
N GLY A 328 -17.24 11.76 17.01
CA GLY A 328 -18.64 11.67 16.60
C GLY A 328 -18.93 12.17 15.19
N GLY A 329 -18.00 12.00 14.23
CA GLY A 329 -18.12 12.51 12.86
C GLY A 329 -17.34 13.81 12.60
N HIS A 330 -16.63 14.32 13.61
CA HIS A 330 -15.74 15.46 13.52
C HIS A 330 -14.28 14.98 13.49
N GLU A 331 -13.72 14.76 12.29
CA GLU A 331 -12.31 14.39 12.03
C GLU A 331 -11.37 15.60 11.95
#